data_AF-A0A4Q9JW19-F1
#
_entry.id   AF-A0A4Q9JW19-F1
#
_cell.length_a   1.000
_cell.length_b   1.000
_cell.length_c   1.000
_cell.angle_alpha   90.00
_cell.angle_beta   90.00
_cell.angle_gamma   90.00
#
_symmetry.space_group_name_H-M   'P 1'
#
loop_
_entity.id
_entity.type
_entity.pdbx_description
1 polymer ?
#
loop_
_entity_poly.entity_id
_entity_poly.type
_entity_poly.pdbx_seq_one_letter_code
_entity_poly.pdbx_strand_id
1 'polypeptide(L)'
;MCSIDIKSFILDKNYTYYENLSIYIDENDFNILKEHKELFEEVKTYLLKFSVFLKEQIEFKEENFINEQDILNYLKENKDLRVYIKNILDYELTHIKEHRPDIIASWKYYEEFERMCKELDGRA
;
A
#
# COMPACT_ATOMS: atom_id res chain seq x y z
N MET A 1 -13.69 25.17 19.08
CA MET A 1 -14.22 24.89 17.74
C MET A 1 -14.49 23.41 17.65
N CYS A 2 -15.73 23.04 17.32
CA CYS A 2 -16.17 21.65 17.23
C CYS A 2 -16.17 21.27 15.74
N SER A 3 -15.41 20.25 15.37
CA SER A 3 -15.39 19.73 13.99
C SER A 3 -16.42 18.61 13.84
N ILE A 4 -17.14 18.60 12.73
CA ILE A 4 -18.15 17.58 12.42
C ILE A 4 -17.77 16.81 11.16
N ASP A 5 -18.08 15.50 11.14
CA ASP A 5 -17.93 14.67 9.93
C ASP A 5 -19.16 14.87 9.04
N ILE A 6 -18.94 15.44 7.87
CA ILE A 6 -19.99 15.78 6.91
C ILE A 6 -20.10 14.75 5.78
N LYS A 7 -19.39 13.63 5.82
CA LYS A 7 -19.39 12.63 4.73
C LYS A 7 -20.78 12.18 4.33
N SER A 8 -21.72 12.07 5.27
CA SER A 8 -23.10 11.66 5.01
C SER A 8 -23.93 12.67 4.22
N PHE A 9 -23.52 13.94 4.21
CA PHE A 9 -24.16 15.00 3.43
C PHE A 9 -23.59 15.08 2.00
N ILE A 10 -22.41 14.51 1.79
CA ILE A 10 -21.64 14.63 0.54
C ILE A 10 -21.67 13.33 -0.26
N LEU A 11 -21.44 12.19 0.40
CA LEU A 11 -21.30 10.86 -0.18
C LEU A 11 -22.55 10.01 0.07
N ASP A 12 -22.91 9.18 -0.92
CA ASP A 12 -23.91 8.12 -0.73
C ASP A 12 -23.35 7.06 0.24
N LYS A 13 -24.20 6.56 1.15
CA LYS A 13 -23.82 5.48 2.08
C LYS A 13 -23.44 4.18 1.37
N ASN A 14 -23.92 3.97 0.15
CA ASN A 14 -23.55 2.83 -0.69
C ASN A 14 -22.21 3.00 -1.40
N TYR A 15 -21.52 4.14 -1.22
CA TYR A 15 -20.20 4.37 -1.82
C TYR A 15 -19.17 3.38 -1.25
N THR A 16 -18.40 2.74 -2.13
CA THR A 16 -17.49 1.62 -1.79
C THR A 16 -16.52 1.92 -0.65
N TYR A 17 -16.06 3.17 -0.51
CA TYR A 17 -15.12 3.60 0.53
C TYR A 17 -15.75 4.50 1.59
N TYR A 18 -17.08 4.50 1.71
CA TYR A 18 -17.79 5.37 2.65
C TYR A 18 -17.33 5.18 4.11
N GLU A 19 -17.06 3.94 4.50
CA GLU A 19 -16.56 3.60 5.84
C GLU A 19 -15.09 3.98 6.05
N ASN A 20 -14.29 4.06 4.97
CA ASN A 20 -12.87 4.38 5.02
C ASN A 20 -12.57 5.88 4.91
N LEU A 21 -13.59 6.70 4.67
CA LEU A 21 -13.47 8.15 4.51
C LEU A 21 -14.15 8.88 5.66
N SER A 22 -13.57 10.02 6.04
CA SER A 22 -14.20 11.02 6.89
C SER A 22 -13.86 12.41 6.36
N ILE A 23 -14.85 13.30 6.36
CA ILE A 23 -14.71 14.66 5.81
C ILE A 23 -15.05 15.63 6.92
N TYR A 24 -14.05 16.26 7.52
CA TYR A 24 -14.24 17.17 8.65
C TYR A 24 -14.25 18.63 8.23
N ILE A 25 -15.13 19.40 8.85
CA ILE A 25 -15.24 20.85 8.75
C ILE A 25 -15.61 21.43 10.12
N ASP A 26 -15.28 22.69 10.38
CA ASP A 26 -15.81 23.39 11.55
C ASP A 26 -17.34 23.48 11.46
N GLU A 27 -18.01 23.29 12.59
CA GLU A 27 -19.47 23.32 12.64
C GLU A 27 -20.05 24.67 12.21
N ASN A 28 -19.40 25.79 12.53
CA ASN A 28 -19.88 27.11 12.12
C ASN A 28 -19.76 27.30 10.60
N ASP A 29 -18.62 26.88 10.03
CA ASP A 29 -18.39 26.95 8.58
C ASP A 29 -19.37 26.06 7.83
N PHE A 30 -19.74 24.89 8.39
CA PHE A 30 -20.74 24.03 7.77
C PHE A 30 -22.15 24.63 7.80
N ASN A 31 -22.52 25.32 8.88
CA ASN A 31 -23.80 26.01 8.97
C ASN A 31 -23.88 27.13 7.91
N ILE A 32 -22.81 27.91 7.73
CA ILE A 32 -22.70 28.90 6.66
C ILE A 32 -22.82 28.21 5.29
N LEU A 33 -22.07 27.14 5.06
CA LEU A 33 -22.09 26.42 3.80
C LEU A 33 -23.49 25.89 3.44
N LYS A 34 -24.26 25.40 4.41
CA LYS A 34 -25.64 24.92 4.21
C LYS A 34 -26.62 26.01 3.78
N GLU A 35 -26.42 27.26 4.22
CA GLU A 35 -27.28 28.38 3.82
C GLU A 35 -27.02 28.79 2.36
N HIS A 36 -25.78 28.60 1.88
CA HIS A 36 -25.37 28.91 0.51
C HIS A 36 -25.53 27.71 -0.43
N LYS A 37 -26.75 27.45 -0.91
CA LYS A 37 -27.08 26.27 -1.74
C LYS A 37 -26.18 26.04 -2.95
N GLU A 38 -25.86 27.10 -3.70
CA GLU A 38 -25.00 26.98 -4.89
C GLU A 38 -23.58 26.54 -4.52
N LEU A 39 -22.99 27.20 -3.52
CA LEU A 39 -21.66 26.83 -2.99
C LEU A 39 -21.67 25.42 -2.39
N PHE A 40 -22.73 25.04 -1.68
CA PHE A 40 -22.89 23.70 -1.13
C PHE A 40 -22.83 22.63 -2.22
N GLU A 41 -23.55 22.82 -3.32
CA GLU A 41 -23.55 21.89 -4.45
C GLU A 41 -22.22 21.86 -5.20
N GLU A 42 -21.51 22.99 -5.30
CA GLU A 42 -20.15 23.04 -5.86
C GLU A 42 -19.16 22.25 -4.99
N VAL A 43 -19.16 22.47 -3.67
CA VAL A 43 -18.32 21.74 -2.72
C VAL A 43 -18.63 20.24 -2.77
N LYS A 44 -19.91 19.88 -2.78
CA LYS A 44 -20.35 18.49 -2.90
C LYS A 44 -19.86 17.85 -4.20
N THR A 45 -20.01 18.54 -5.33
CA THR A 45 -19.55 18.07 -6.64
C THR A 45 -18.03 17.88 -6.67
N TYR A 46 -17.28 18.82 -6.10
CA TYR A 46 -15.82 18.72 -5.99
C TYR A 46 -15.41 17.51 -5.16
N LEU A 47 -15.98 17.36 -3.96
CA LEU A 47 -15.63 16.28 -3.04
C LEU A 47 -16.00 14.89 -3.60
N LEU A 48 -17.12 14.78 -4.32
CA LEU A 48 -17.49 13.55 -5.04
C LEU A 48 -16.49 13.19 -6.13
N LYS A 49 -16.05 14.17 -6.94
CA LYS A 49 -15.00 13.94 -7.94
C LYS A 49 -13.69 13.52 -7.26
N PHE A 50 -13.33 14.20 -6.19
CA PHE A 50 -12.13 13.91 -5.42
C PHE A 50 -12.17 12.49 -4.82
N SER A 51 -13.32 12.03 -4.31
CA SER A 51 -13.44 10.66 -3.78
C SER A 51 -13.25 9.61 -4.86
N VAL A 52 -13.73 9.85 -6.08
CA VAL A 52 -13.50 8.95 -7.22
C VAL A 52 -12.01 8.88 -7.58
N PHE A 53 -11.33 10.03 -7.66
CA PHE A 53 -9.88 10.05 -7.89
C PHE A 53 -9.08 9.35 -6.77
N LEU A 54 -9.49 9.50 -5.52
CA LEU A 54 -8.86 8.77 -4.41
C LEU A 54 -9.00 7.27 -4.58
N LYS A 55 -10.19 6.80 -4.99
CA LYS A 55 -10.43 5.39 -5.30
C LYS A 55 -9.49 4.90 -6.40
N GLU A 56 -9.44 5.60 -7.53
CA GLU A 56 -8.58 5.21 -8.67
C GLU A 56 -7.10 5.14 -8.25
N GLN A 57 -6.65 6.04 -7.39
CA GLN A 57 -5.28 6.04 -6.87
C GLN A 57 -5.00 4.90 -5.89
N ILE A 58 -6.02 4.44 -5.14
CA ILE A 58 -5.91 3.25 -4.28
C ILE A 58 -5.83 2.00 -5.16
N GLU A 59 -6.75 1.84 -6.10
CA GLU A 59 -6.79 0.70 -7.02
C GLU A 59 -5.50 0.61 -7.84
N PHE A 60 -5.03 1.73 -8.39
CA PHE A 60 -3.75 1.79 -9.10
C PHE A 60 -2.58 1.33 -8.22
N LYS A 61 -2.55 1.77 -6.95
CA LYS A 61 -1.51 1.32 -6.03
C LYS A 61 -1.63 -0.16 -5.72
N GLU A 62 -2.83 -0.69 -5.49
CA GLU A 62 -3.05 -2.11 -5.22
C GLU A 62 -2.64 -2.99 -6.41
N GLU A 63 -2.97 -2.58 -7.63
CA GLU A 63 -2.61 -3.30 -8.86
C GLU A 63 -1.12 -3.27 -9.17
N ASN A 64 -0.44 -2.17 -8.83
CA ASN A 64 0.99 -1.98 -9.10
C ASN A 64 1.86 -2.20 -7.85
N PHE A 65 1.27 -2.65 -6.74
CA PHE A 65 2.00 -2.91 -5.51
C PHE A 65 2.85 -4.16 -5.70
N ILE A 66 4.15 -3.95 -5.84
CA ILE A 66 5.13 -5.04 -5.85
C ILE A 66 5.22 -5.58 -4.43
N ASN A 67 4.73 -6.79 -4.23
CA ASN A 67 4.89 -7.51 -2.97
C ASN A 67 6.15 -8.39 -3.00
N GLU A 68 6.48 -9.01 -1.87
CA GLU A 68 7.69 -9.83 -1.77
C GLU A 68 7.64 -11.07 -2.67
N GLN A 69 6.45 -11.63 -2.94
CA GLN A 69 6.30 -12.75 -3.87
C GLN A 69 6.60 -12.34 -5.31
N ASP A 70 6.23 -11.13 -5.72
CA ASP A 70 6.53 -10.60 -7.05
C ASP A 70 8.05 -10.47 -7.25
N ILE A 71 8.75 -10.00 -6.21
CA ILE A 71 10.22 -9.94 -6.21
C ILE A 71 10.82 -11.35 -6.33
N LEU A 72 10.34 -12.31 -5.54
CA LEU A 72 10.82 -13.69 -5.60
C LEU A 72 10.58 -14.33 -6.97
N ASN A 73 9.39 -14.14 -7.55
CA ASN A 73 9.05 -14.62 -8.89
C ASN A 73 9.95 -13.99 -9.95
N TYR A 74 10.18 -12.68 -9.88
CA TYR A 74 11.08 -11.98 -10.80
C TYR A 74 12.51 -12.55 -10.72
N LEU A 75 13.04 -12.78 -9.51
CA LEU A 75 14.36 -13.40 -9.32
C LEU A 75 14.39 -14.87 -9.76
N LYS A 76 13.27 -15.58 -9.66
CA LYS A 76 13.15 -16.96 -10.15
C LYS A 76 13.40 -17.03 -11.66
N GLU A 77 12.80 -16.10 -12.40
CA GLU A 77 12.88 -16.01 -13.86
C GLU A 77 14.22 -15.42 -14.33
N ASN A 78 14.86 -14.56 -13.53
CA ASN A 78 16.09 -13.87 -13.89
C ASN A 78 17.33 -14.46 -13.19
N LYS A 79 17.94 -15.49 -13.81
CA LYS A 79 19.08 -16.23 -13.23
C LYS A 79 20.26 -15.33 -12.85
N ASP A 80 20.73 -14.49 -13.77
CA ASP A 80 21.93 -13.67 -13.53
C ASP A 80 21.74 -12.73 -12.34
N LEU A 81 20.56 -12.11 -12.25
CA LEU A 81 20.21 -11.22 -11.16
C LEU A 81 20.04 -11.98 -9.83
N ARG A 82 19.44 -13.17 -9.86
CA ARG A 82 19.35 -14.03 -8.67
C ARG A 82 20.73 -14.39 -8.14
N VAL A 83 21.63 -14.85 -9.00
CA VAL A 83 23.01 -15.20 -8.60
C VAL A 83 23.75 -13.98 -8.07
N TYR A 84 23.61 -12.83 -8.73
CA TYR A 84 24.19 -11.57 -8.27
C TYR A 84 23.72 -11.19 -6.86
N ILE A 85 22.40 -11.17 -6.63
CA ILE A 85 21.83 -10.85 -5.31
C ILE A 85 22.24 -11.90 -4.27
N LYS A 86 22.24 -13.18 -4.62
CA LYS A 86 22.69 -14.23 -3.70
C LYS A 86 24.13 -14.01 -3.24
N ASN A 87 25.03 -13.69 -4.15
CA ASN A 87 26.44 -13.45 -3.82
C ASN A 87 26.59 -12.25 -2.87
N ILE A 88 25.82 -11.17 -3.07
CA ILE A 88 25.81 -10.02 -2.16
C ILE A 88 25.31 -10.43 -0.78
N LEU A 89 24.15 -11.11 -0.72
CA LEU A 89 23.56 -11.50 0.56
C LEU A 89 24.41 -12.52 1.32
N ASP A 90 25.08 -13.45 0.63
CA ASP A 90 25.96 -14.40 1.29
C ASP A 90 27.17 -13.72 1.92
N TYR A 91 27.74 -12.70 1.26
CA TYR A 91 28.81 -11.88 1.82
C TYR A 91 28.33 -11.05 3.02
N GLU A 92 27.31 -10.20 2.81
CA GLU A 92 26.84 -9.24 3.82
C GLU A 92 26.25 -9.92 5.07
N LEU A 93 25.59 -11.07 4.91
CA LEU A 93 24.94 -11.76 6.02
C LEU A 93 25.87 -12.70 6.79
N THR A 94 27.16 -12.82 6.42
CA THR A 94 28.11 -13.77 7.04
C THR A 94 28.14 -13.62 8.57
N HIS A 95 28.35 -12.40 9.06
CA HIS A 95 28.45 -12.15 10.51
C HIS A 95 27.12 -12.32 11.25
N ILE A 96 26.00 -11.99 10.60
CA ILE A 96 24.66 -12.14 11.19
C ILE A 96 24.32 -13.63 11.31
N LYS A 97 24.63 -14.43 10.28
CA LYS A 97 24.45 -15.89 10.31
C LYS A 97 25.27 -16.54 11.44
N GLU A 98 26.47 -16.03 11.71
CA GLU A 98 27.35 -16.53 12.77
C GLU A 98 26.85 -16.18 14.17
N HIS A 99 26.45 -14.92 14.40
CA HIS A 99 26.18 -14.42 15.76
C HIS A 99 24.70 -14.40 16.12
N ARG A 100 23.80 -14.25 15.14
CA ARG A 100 22.36 -14.06 15.30
C ARG A 100 21.54 -14.81 14.24
N PRO A 101 21.70 -16.15 14.15
CA PRO A 101 20.91 -16.96 13.21
C PRO A 101 19.40 -16.87 13.46
N ASP A 102 18.98 -16.55 14.69
CA ASP A 102 17.59 -16.32 15.07
C ASP A 102 16.93 -15.15 14.31
N ILE A 103 17.71 -14.11 13.98
CA ILE A 103 17.21 -12.99 13.17
C ILE A 103 16.94 -13.46 11.74
N ILE A 104 17.87 -14.22 11.17
CA ILE A 104 17.73 -14.75 9.80
C ILE A 104 16.53 -15.70 9.71
N ALA A 105 16.33 -16.55 10.71
CA ALA A 105 15.18 -17.45 10.78
C ALA A 105 13.82 -16.73 10.86
N SER A 106 13.80 -15.44 11.25
CA SER A 106 12.57 -14.64 11.24
C SER A 106 12.23 -14.07 9.85
N TRP A 107 13.16 -14.13 8.89
CA TRP A 107 13.01 -13.54 7.56
C TRP A 107 12.38 -14.54 6.58
N LYS A 108 11.06 -14.72 6.69
CA LYS A 108 10.26 -15.64 5.85
C LYS A 108 10.66 -15.62 4.35
N TYR A 109 10.71 -14.43 3.74
CA TYR A 109 10.97 -14.31 2.30
C TYR A 109 12.44 -14.54 1.92
N TYR A 110 13.38 -14.30 2.84
CA TYR A 110 14.78 -14.66 2.64
C TYR A 110 14.98 -16.18 2.65
N GLU A 111 14.30 -16.89 3.55
CA GLU A 111 14.33 -18.36 3.56
C GLU A 111 13.75 -18.95 2.27
N GLU A 112 12.67 -18.36 1.77
CA GLU A 112 12.07 -18.75 0.48
C GLU A 112 13.03 -18.50 -0.68
N PHE A 113 13.72 -17.35 -0.69
CA PHE A 113 14.77 -17.04 -1.66
C PHE A 113 15.93 -18.05 -1.62
N GLU A 114 16.43 -18.40 -0.43
CA GLU A 114 17.51 -19.39 -0.28
C GLU A 114 17.09 -20.78 -0.77
N ARG A 115 15.87 -21.21 -0.46
CA ARG A 115 15.31 -22.48 -0.97
C ARG A 115 15.21 -22.46 -2.49
N MET A 116 14.67 -21.37 -3.07
CA MET A 116 14.59 -21.18 -4.52
C MET A 116 15.96 -21.27 -5.19
N CYS A 117 16.98 -20.59 -4.65
CA CYS A 117 18.34 -20.66 -5.20
C CYS A 117 18.89 -22.09 -5.16
N LYS A 118 18.71 -22.81 -4.04
CA LYS A 118 19.15 -24.22 -3.92
C LYS A 118 18.49 -25.12 -4.96
N GLU A 119 17.19 -24.94 -5.21
CA GLU A 119 16.43 -25.75 -6.16
C GLU A 119 16.81 -25.48 -7.62
N LEU A 120 17.08 -24.21 -7.97
CA LEU A 120 17.34 -23.80 -9.35
C LEU A 120 18.82 -23.88 -9.73
N ASP A 121 19.71 -23.54 -8.80
CA ASP A 121 21.14 -23.44 -9.06
C ASP A 121 21.91 -24.69 -8.56
N GLY A 122 21.28 -25.51 -7.71
CA GLY A 122 21.77 -26.84 -7.32
C GLY A 122 21.39 -27.97 -8.30
N ARG A 123 20.62 -27.68 -9.35
CA ARG A 123 20.29 -28.60 -10.46
C ARG A 123 21.16 -28.37 -11.71
N ALA A 124 22.39 -27.86 -11.53
CA ALA A 124 23.39 -27.68 -12.58
C ALA A 124 24.46 -28.77 -12.52
#